data_AF-A0A7V3LEE5-F1
#
_entry.id   AF-A0A7V3LEE5-F1
#
_cell.length_a   1.000
_cell.length_b   1.000
_cell.length_c   1.000
_cell.angle_alpha   90.00
_cell.angle_beta   90.00
_cell.angle_gamma   90.00
#
_symmetry.space_group_name_H-M   'P 1'
#
loop_
_entity.id
_entity.type
_entity.pdbx_description
1 polymer ?
#
loop_
_entity_poly.entity_id
_entity_poly.type
_entity_poly.pdbx_seq_one_letter_code
_entity_poly.pdbx_strand_id
1 'polypeptide(L)'
;MVSTKYFCQNCKRELNEDQKLCPYCGSVKRDIKVEIKEEVKVRASLRGRQKRKGFKKFMIEFLQGWFPSKNKSRFPDGVQKERVINKESDRYQEKVTDATTGAVVVNKDGKLSEHKRL
;
A
#
# COMPACT_ATOMS: atom_id res chain seq x y z
N MET A 1 9.03 12.89 4.02
CA MET A 1 9.14 13.95 5.06
C MET A 1 10.61 14.31 5.20
N VAL A 2 10.93 15.61 5.20
CA VAL A 2 12.31 16.08 5.41
C VAL A 2 12.36 16.72 6.79
N SER A 3 13.39 16.40 7.57
CA SER A 3 13.66 17.10 8.83
C SER A 3 15.12 17.54 8.86
N THR A 4 15.34 18.79 9.24
CA THR A 4 16.67 19.40 9.33
C THR A 4 16.95 19.73 10.78
N LYS A 5 18.11 19.31 11.28
CA LYS A 5 18.59 19.63 12.61
C LYS A 5 19.98 20.24 12.54
N TYR A 6 20.23 21.19 13.42
CA TYR A 6 21.48 21.93 13.49
C TYR A 6 22.23 21.55 14.76
N PHE A 7 23.53 21.31 14.66
CA PHE A 7 24.36 20.95 15.81
C PHE A 7 25.61 21.80 15.85
N CYS A 8 26.09 22.16 17.03
CA CYS A 8 27.40 22.79 17.17
C CYS A 8 28.49 21.78 16.83
N GLN A 9 29.42 22.15 15.95
CA GLN A 9 30.50 21.24 15.55
C GLN A 9 31.44 20.91 16.72
N ASN A 10 31.61 21.86 17.65
CA ASN A 10 32.55 21.74 18.78
C ASN A 10 31.95 20.97 19.97
N CYS A 11 30.81 21.42 20.50
CA CYS A 11 30.21 20.80 21.70
C CYS A 11 29.08 19.80 21.42
N LYS A 12 28.74 19.57 20.14
CA LYS A 12 27.73 18.61 19.66
C LYS A 12 26.29 18.81 20.16
N ARG A 13 26.01 19.94 20.82
CA ARG A 13 24.65 20.31 21.25
C ARG A 13 23.80 20.76 20.07
N GLU A 14 22.50 20.45 20.12
CA GLU A 14 21.52 20.91 19.15
C GLU A 14 21.36 22.44 19.22
N LEU A 15 21.20 23.05 18.07
CA LEU A 15 21.08 24.50 17.86
C LEU A 15 19.75 24.78 17.15
N ASN A 16 19.23 25.99 17.36
CA ASN A 16 18.15 26.50 16.52
C ASN A 16 18.69 26.86 15.12
N GLU A 17 17.81 26.87 14.13
CA GLU A 17 18.14 27.15 12.73
C GLU A 17 18.86 28.49 12.50
N ASP A 18 18.36 29.54 13.16
CA ASP A 18 18.88 30.90 13.06
C ASP A 18 20.09 31.17 13.98
N GLN A 19 20.52 30.16 14.75
CA GLN A 19 21.59 30.33 15.74
C GLN A 19 22.97 30.32 15.08
N LYS A 20 23.51 31.51 14.84
CA LYS A 20 24.84 31.72 14.22
C LYS A 20 26.01 31.40 15.16
N LEU A 21 25.83 31.63 16.46
CA LEU A 21 26.84 31.39 17.49
C LEU A 21 26.31 30.36 18.48
N CYS A 22 27.12 29.36 18.80
CA CYS A 22 26.75 28.39 19.83
C CYS A 22 26.71 29.07 21.22
N PRO A 23 25.56 29.04 21.93
CA PRO A 23 25.43 29.69 23.23
C PRO A 23 26.21 28.97 24.34
N TYR A 24 26.66 27.74 24.08
CA TYR A 24 27.31 26.89 25.09
C TYR A 24 28.84 26.92 25.02
N CYS A 25 29.42 27.18 23.84
CA CYS A 25 30.87 27.17 23.66
C CYS A 25 31.41 28.31 22.78
N GLY A 26 30.55 29.20 22.28
CA GLY A 26 30.94 30.34 21.46
C GLY A 26 31.40 30.00 20.03
N SER A 27 31.39 28.74 19.63
CA SER A 27 31.79 28.36 18.26
C SER A 27 30.79 28.85 17.21
N VAL A 28 31.30 29.34 16.08
CA VAL A 28 30.54 29.68 14.87
C VAL A 28 30.31 28.47 13.95
N LYS A 29 31.02 27.35 14.20
CA LYS A 29 30.96 26.18 13.32
C LYS A 29 29.79 25.29 13.68
N ARG A 30 29.04 24.87 12.66
CA ARG A 30 27.84 24.04 12.81
C ARG A 30 27.80 22.89 11.80
N ASP A 31 27.30 21.77 12.25
CA ASP A 31 26.95 20.61 11.44
C ASP A 31 25.44 20.66 11.12
N ILE A 32 25.06 20.43 9.87
CA ILE A 32 23.65 20.36 9.45
C ILE A 32 23.32 18.90 9.15
N LYS A 33 22.38 18.34 9.89
CA LYS A 33 21.88 16.97 9.67
C LYS A 33 20.53 17.04 8.98
N VAL A 34 20.50 16.62 7.72
CA VAL A 34 19.27 16.47 6.94
C VAL A 34 18.87 15.00 6.97
N GLU A 35 17.69 14.71 7.49
CA GLU A 35 17.08 13.38 7.47
C GLU A 35 15.91 13.38 6.50
N ILE A 36 15.98 12.52 5.49
CA ILE A 36 14.92 12.32 4.49
C ILE A 36 14.27 10.98 4.81
N LYS A 37 12.98 11.02 5.15
CA LYS A 37 12.15 9.82 5.34
C LYS A 37 11.25 9.64 4.13
N GLU A 38 11.47 8.56 3.41
CA GLU A 38 10.58 8.09 2.35
C GLU A 38 9.91 6.79 2.79
N GLU A 39 8.63 6.66 2.47
CA GLU A 39 7.88 5.44 2.72
C GLU A 39 7.82 4.63 1.42
N VAL A 40 8.37 3.42 1.43
CA VAL A 40 8.27 2.49 0.30
C VAL A 40 7.08 1.57 0.54
N LYS A 41 6.01 1.75 -0.24
CA LYS A 41 4.84 0.86 -0.20
C LYS A 41 5.05 -0.32 -1.15
N VAL A 42 5.23 -1.52 -0.60
CA VAL A 42 5.27 -2.76 -1.40
C VAL A 42 3.86 -3.14 -1.81
N ARG A 43 3.63 -3.24 -3.12
CA ARG A 43 2.35 -3.64 -3.71
C ARG A 43 2.52 -5.00 -4.36
N ALA A 44 1.83 -6.00 -3.81
CA ALA A 44 1.87 -7.36 -4.31
C ALA A 44 0.46 -7.86 -4.63
N SER A 45 0.36 -8.72 -5.64
CA SER A 45 -0.85 -9.47 -5.92
C SER A 45 -0.51 -10.88 -6.37
N LEU A 46 -1.41 -11.81 -6.08
CA LEU A 46 -1.33 -13.21 -6.43
C LEU A 46 -2.57 -13.57 -7.26
N ARG A 47 -2.35 -14.32 -8.35
CA ARG A 47 -3.42 -14.89 -9.16
C ARG A 47 -3.12 -16.36 -9.40
N GLY A 48 -4.05 -17.24 -9.01
CA GLY A 48 -3.96 -18.67 -9.28
C GLY A 48 -5.13 -19.13 -10.14
N ARG A 49 -4.85 -20.12 -10.99
CA ARG A 49 -5.87 -20.78 -11.81
C ARG A 49 -5.63 -22.28 -11.81
N GLN A 50 -6.62 -23.04 -11.36
CA GLN A 50 -6.63 -24.49 -11.49
C GLN A 50 -7.29 -24.88 -12.80
N LYS A 51 -6.64 -25.76 -13.57
CA LYS A 51 -7.19 -26.37 -14.78
C LYS A 51 -7.31 -27.88 -14.58
N ARG A 52 -8.26 -28.50 -15.27
CA ARG A 52 -8.47 -29.95 -15.28
C ARG A 52 -8.49 -30.44 -16.73
N LYS A 53 -7.84 -31.58 -16.99
CA LYS A 53 -7.87 -32.22 -18.32
C LYS A 53 -9.32 -32.48 -18.73
N GLY A 54 -9.68 -32.13 -19.97
CA GLY A 54 -11.04 -32.26 -20.49
C GLY A 54 -11.96 -31.07 -20.20
N PHE A 55 -11.55 -30.10 -19.36
CA PHE A 55 -12.31 -28.89 -19.09
C PHE A 55 -11.65 -27.69 -19.80
N LYS A 56 -12.35 -27.07 -20.76
CA LYS A 56 -11.79 -26.01 -21.62
C LYS A 56 -11.40 -24.73 -20.87
N LYS A 57 -12.03 -24.44 -19.73
CA LYS A 57 -11.79 -23.23 -18.92
C LYS A 57 -10.97 -23.57 -17.65
N PHE A 58 -10.67 -22.57 -16.82
CA PHE A 58 -10.22 -22.84 -15.45
C PHE A 58 -11.39 -23.35 -14.62
N MET A 59 -11.13 -24.30 -13.73
CA MET A 59 -12.09 -24.83 -12.76
C MET A 59 -12.22 -23.88 -11.57
N ILE A 60 -11.09 -23.49 -11.00
CA ILE A 60 -11.01 -22.50 -9.92
C ILE A 60 -10.07 -21.37 -10.37
N GLU A 61 -10.46 -20.13 -10.11
CA GLU A 61 -9.56 -18.97 -10.18
C GLU A 61 -9.63 -18.24 -8.85
N PHE A 62 -8.47 -17.87 -8.31
CA PHE A 62 -8.38 -16.95 -7.19
C PHE A 62 -7.48 -15.76 -7.51
N LEU A 63 -7.80 -14.62 -6.91
CA LEU A 63 -7.09 -13.37 -7.02
C LEU A 63 -6.99 -12.76 -5.62
N GLN A 64 -5.80 -12.36 -5.19
CA GLN A 64 -5.59 -11.74 -3.88
C GLN A 64 -4.54 -10.62 -3.96
N GLY A 65 -4.75 -9.54 -3.21
CA GLY A 65 -3.75 -8.50 -2.98
C GLY A 65 -4.13 -7.14 -3.57
N TRP A 66 -3.12 -6.30 -3.78
CA TRP A 66 -3.31 -4.90 -4.15
C TRP A 66 -3.52 -4.71 -5.65
N PHE A 67 -4.49 -3.87 -6.02
CA PHE A 67 -4.76 -3.49 -7.40
C PHE A 67 -4.99 -1.99 -7.53
N PRO A 68 -4.53 -1.37 -8.63
CA PRO A 68 -4.87 0.01 -8.92
C PRO A 68 -6.38 0.11 -9.22
N SER A 69 -7.02 1.15 -8.68
CA SER A 69 -8.41 1.48 -9.03
C SER A 69 -8.46 2.31 -10.32
N LYS A 70 -9.49 2.08 -11.14
CA LYS A 70 -9.85 2.96 -12.26
C LYS A 70 -10.45 4.28 -11.80
N ASN A 71 -11.15 4.29 -10.67
CA ASN A 71 -11.67 5.51 -10.06
C ASN A 71 -10.65 6.02 -9.04
N LYS A 72 -9.73 6.86 -9.50
CA LYS A 72 -8.65 7.45 -8.69
C LYS A 72 -9.13 8.54 -7.74
N SER A 73 -10.25 9.21 -8.05
CA SER A 73 -10.86 10.18 -7.15
C SER A 73 -11.38 9.50 -5.88
N ARG A 74 -12.03 8.34 -6.03
CA ARG A 74 -12.56 7.58 -4.89
C ARG A 74 -11.51 6.71 -4.20
N PHE A 75 -10.58 6.13 -4.96
CA PHE A 75 -9.58 5.18 -4.46
C PHE A 75 -8.17 5.55 -4.97
N PRO A 76 -7.58 6.64 -4.47
CA PRO A 76 -6.30 7.15 -4.95
C PRO A 76 -5.17 6.11 -4.76
N ASP A 77 -5.14 5.46 -3.60
CA ASP A 77 -4.15 4.43 -3.28
C ASP A 77 -4.52 3.04 -3.79
N GLY A 78 -5.60 2.90 -4.56
CA GLY A 78 -6.08 1.61 -5.05
C GLY A 78 -6.91 0.84 -4.02
N VAL A 79 -6.98 -0.48 -4.20
CA VAL A 79 -7.81 -1.36 -3.38
C VAL A 79 -7.12 -2.69 -3.12
N GLN A 80 -7.42 -3.31 -1.99
CA GLN A 80 -7.14 -4.72 -1.74
C GLN A 80 -8.31 -5.54 -2.27
N LYS A 81 -8.03 -6.58 -3.06
CA LYS A 81 -9.05 -7.47 -3.62
C LYS A 81 -8.78 -8.89 -3.22
N GLU A 82 -9.83 -9.60 -2.85
CA GLU A 82 -9.88 -11.04 -2.67
C GLU A 82 -11.04 -11.56 -3.51
N ARG A 83 -10.78 -12.47 -4.43
CA ARG A 83 -11.82 -13.06 -5.29
C ARG A 83 -11.56 -14.53 -5.51
N VAL A 84 -12.61 -15.33 -5.38
CA VAL A 84 -12.61 -16.76 -5.70
C VAL A 84 -13.76 -17.04 -6.65
N ILE A 85 -13.45 -17.66 -7.78
CA ILE A 85 -14.40 -18.17 -8.75
C ILE A 85 -14.24 -19.67 -8.77
N ASN A 86 -15.24 -20.41 -8.28
CA ASN A 86 -15.25 -21.87 -8.29
C ASN A 86 -16.37 -22.38 -9.20
N LYS A 87 -16.01 -22.88 -10.38
CA LYS A 87 -16.97 -23.45 -11.35
C LYS A 87 -17.41 -24.85 -11.01
N GLU A 88 -16.65 -25.57 -10.19
CA GLU A 88 -17.02 -26.92 -9.75
C GLU A 88 -18.18 -26.85 -8.75
N SER A 89 -18.15 -25.86 -7.85
CA SER A 89 -19.19 -25.67 -6.82
C SER A 89 -20.21 -24.56 -7.15
N ASP A 90 -20.24 -24.05 -8.38
CA ASP A 90 -21.04 -22.88 -8.79
C ASP A 90 -20.98 -21.70 -7.79
N ARG A 91 -19.79 -21.34 -7.29
CA ARG A 91 -19.62 -20.31 -6.25
C ARG A 91 -18.77 -19.14 -6.72
N TYR A 92 -19.21 -17.94 -6.35
CA TYR A 92 -18.49 -16.69 -6.50
C TYR A 92 -18.33 -16.00 -5.16
N GLN A 93 -17.11 -15.57 -4.85
CA GLN A 93 -16.82 -14.74 -3.70
C GLN A 93 -15.94 -13.57 -4.13
N GLU A 94 -16.28 -12.36 -3.68
CA GLU A 94 -15.49 -11.17 -3.90
C GLU A 94 -15.58 -10.23 -2.72
N LYS A 95 -14.41 -9.86 -2.19
CA LYS A 95 -14.25 -8.79 -1.21
C LYS A 95 -13.29 -7.75 -1.77
N VAL A 96 -13.70 -6.49 -1.73
CA VAL A 96 -12.86 -5.35 -2.11
C VAL A 96 -12.84 -4.37 -0.97
N THR A 97 -11.64 -3.99 -0.57
CA THR A 97 -11.36 -3.09 0.54
C THR A 97 -10.56 -1.89 0.03
N ASP A 98 -10.95 -0.69 0.44
CA ASP A 98 -10.20 0.53 0.18
C ASP A 98 -8.78 0.44 0.79
N ALA A 99 -7.74 0.70 0.00
CA ALA A 99 -6.36 0.57 0.47
C ALA A 99 -5.90 1.71 1.39
N THR A 100 -6.59 2.85 1.37
CA THR A 100 -6.32 4.01 2.24
C THR A 100 -7.05 3.87 3.56
N THR A 101 -8.35 3.57 3.53
CA THR A 101 -9.21 3.61 4.73
C THR A 101 -9.44 2.24 5.37
N GLY A 102 -9.20 1.15 4.65
CA GLY A 102 -9.54 -0.20 5.10
C GLY A 102 -11.04 -0.51 5.06
N ALA A 103 -11.88 0.39 4.54
CA ALA A 103 -13.32 0.17 4.45
C ALA A 103 -13.67 -0.87 3.37
N VAL A 104 -14.57 -1.79 3.69
CA VAL A 104 -15.08 -2.77 2.72
C VAL A 104 -16.08 -2.08 1.79
N VAL A 105 -15.77 -2.06 0.50
CA VAL A 105 -16.58 -1.41 -0.54
C VAL A 105 -17.37 -2.40 -1.39
N VAL A 106 -16.93 -3.66 -1.44
CA VAL A 106 -17.66 -4.78 -2.04
C VAL A 106 -17.51 -5.98 -1.12
N ASN A 107 -18.62 -6.65 -0.84
CA ASN A 107 -18.64 -7.96 -0.19
C ASN A 107 -19.76 -8.79 -0.82
N LYS A 108 -19.40 -9.75 -1.66
CA LYS A 108 -20.33 -10.61 -2.39
C LYS A 108 -19.95 -12.06 -2.14
N ASP A 109 -20.94 -12.87 -1.82
CA ASP A 109 -20.87 -14.33 -1.78
C ASP A 109 -22.19 -14.85 -2.36
N GLY A 110 -22.10 -15.78 -3.31
CA GLY A 110 -23.28 -16.28 -4.00
C GLY A 110 -22.96 -17.26 -5.11
N LYS A 111 -23.98 -17.60 -5.88
CA LYS A 111 -23.85 -18.55 -6.98
C LYS A 111 -23.15 -17.91 -8.16
N LEU A 112 -22.18 -18.60 -8.74
CA LEU A 112 -21.46 -18.11 -9.92
C LEU A 112 -22.41 -17.93 -11.12
N SER A 113 -23.41 -18.79 -11.27
CA SER A 113 -24.46 -18.72 -12.28
C SER A 113 -25.24 -17.40 -12.31
N GLU A 114 -25.29 -16.66 -11.20
CA GLU A 114 -25.92 -15.33 -11.14
C GLU A 114 -25.05 -14.22 -11.74
N HIS A 115 -23.76 -14.50 -11.97
CA HIS A 115 -22.80 -13.55 -12.53
C HIS A 115 -22.58 -13.78 -14.03
N LYS A 116 -23.53 -13.30 -14.85
CA LYS A 116 -23.59 -13.48 -16.32
C LYS A 116 -22.37 -13.00 -17.14
N ARG A 117 -21.37 -12.37 -16.53
CA ARG A 117 -20.17 -11.81 -17.21
C ARG A 117 -18.83 -12.41 -16.71
N LEU A 118 -18.86 -13.54 -16.01
CA LEU A 118 -17.68 -14.26 -15.47
C LEU A 118 -17.60 -15.70 -16.02
#